data_AF-A0A965QZK7-F1
#
_entry.id   AF-A0A965QZK7-F1
#
_cell.length_a   1.000
_cell.length_b   1.000
_cell.length_c   1.000
_cell.angle_alpha   90.00
_cell.angle_beta   90.00
_cell.angle_gamma   90.00
#
_symmetry.space_group_name_H-M   'P 1'
#
loop_
_entity.id
_entity.type
_entity.pdbx_description
1 polymer ?
#
loop_
_entity_poly.entity_id
_entity_poly.type
_entity_poly.pdbx_seq_one_letter_code
_entity_poly.pdbx_strand_id
1 'polypeptide(L)'
;MNAPTKPEQLRPHAVSLDDKYTQSAGMAFMSGVQALVRLPMLQRVRDLAAGKNTAGFISGYRGSPLGSYDQFLAKAQLHLKAHHIVFQPGVNEELAATALWGTQQLGFAPPGTNKYDGVFGIWYGKGPGVDRCSDVFKHANMAGTTPWGGVLAVAGDDHVSKSSTAAHQSDHIFKACGTPVFFPASVQDILDLGLHAIAMSRYAGVWAGMKTIQEIVESSAAVDVDAQRVQIAMPTDFVMPAGGVHIRWPDTALEQEARLFDTKWYAALAYVRANRLNHNVIEGPNDRFGLMASGKAFNDTRQALLDLGLDDATCRRVGIRLHKVAVVWPLEAQLTREFATGLQEILVVEEKRQVIEYQLKEELYHWRADVRPRVVGKFTVSNDAASPYGIGGEWSAPDPAANRLLRANADLSPSMIARAIAQRLKALGVDADVQARMDAQLAILDAKERSMQALTLGAPLPERQPWFCSGCPHNTSTRVPEGSRAMAGIGCHFMTLWMDRATIGFTQMGGEGAPWVGQQPFANDRHIFANLGDGTYFHSGILAVRQAIAAGVNITYKILYNDAVAMTGGQAIGERAEGHSVIQIAQSMR
;
A
#
# COMPACT_ATOMS: atom_id res chain seq x y z
N MET A 1 25.72 23.33 -17.86
CA MET A 1 25.91 24.73 -18.30
C MET A 1 24.97 25.59 -17.48
N ASN A 2 25.52 26.42 -16.59
CA ASN A 2 24.74 27.32 -15.73
C ASN A 2 24.54 28.65 -16.48
N ALA A 3 23.37 28.86 -17.06
CA ALA A 3 22.95 30.19 -17.48
C ALA A 3 22.56 31.01 -16.23
N PRO A 4 22.98 32.28 -16.10
CA PRO A 4 22.60 33.10 -14.96
C PRO A 4 21.10 33.40 -15.02
N THR A 5 20.36 33.03 -13.97
CA THR A 5 18.94 33.34 -13.79
C THR A 5 18.78 34.86 -13.64
N LYS A 6 17.84 35.44 -14.38
CA LYS A 6 17.55 36.88 -14.33
C LYS A 6 16.97 37.23 -12.94
N PRO A 7 17.32 38.39 -12.33
CA PRO A 7 16.84 38.78 -11.00
C PRO A 7 15.30 38.80 -10.86
N GLU A 8 14.58 39.01 -11.97
CA GLU A 8 13.11 38.99 -11.99
C GLU A 8 12.50 37.61 -11.76
N GLN A 9 13.25 36.52 -11.98
CA GLN A 9 12.87 35.14 -11.68
C GLN A 9 13.12 34.76 -10.20
N LEU A 10 13.72 35.65 -9.42
CA LEU A 10 14.02 35.49 -7.99
C LEU A 10 13.13 36.40 -7.13
N ARG A 11 11.91 36.74 -7.57
CA ARG A 11 10.90 37.24 -6.62
C ARG A 11 10.47 36.05 -5.78
N PRO A 12 10.79 35.99 -4.47
CA PRO A 12 10.26 34.94 -3.63
C PRO A 12 8.74 35.13 -3.64
N HIS A 13 8.01 34.19 -4.23
CA HIS A 13 6.62 34.00 -3.83
C HIS A 13 6.64 33.89 -2.31
N ALA A 14 5.78 34.66 -1.62
CA ALA A 14 5.67 34.57 -0.18
C ALA A 14 5.18 33.15 0.15
N VAL A 15 6.12 32.26 0.48
CA VAL A 15 5.84 30.85 0.74
C VAL A 15 5.06 30.74 2.05
N SER A 16 3.89 30.14 2.00
CA SER A 16 3.04 29.85 3.14
C SER A 16 2.99 28.35 3.39
N LEU A 17 2.79 27.94 4.65
CA LEU A 17 2.50 26.55 4.97
C LEU A 17 1.21 26.08 4.29
N ASP A 18 0.27 26.98 3.99
CA ASP A 18 -1.01 26.64 3.36
C ASP A 18 -0.92 26.50 1.84
N ASP A 19 0.24 26.77 1.23
CA ASP A 19 0.45 26.61 -0.22
C ASP A 19 0.17 25.16 -0.66
N LYS A 20 0.48 24.18 0.20
CA LYS A 20 0.15 22.76 -0.02
C LYS A 20 -1.34 22.48 -0.24
N TYR A 21 -2.23 23.38 0.18
CA TYR A 21 -3.69 23.27 0.00
C TYR A 21 -4.27 24.36 -0.92
N THR A 22 -3.60 25.50 -1.07
CA THR A 22 -4.18 26.68 -1.74
C THR A 22 -3.55 26.98 -3.10
N GLN A 23 -2.30 26.60 -3.32
CA GLN A 23 -1.60 26.85 -4.57
C GLN A 23 -2.21 26.04 -5.72
N SER A 24 -2.62 26.72 -6.79
CA SER A 24 -3.34 26.10 -7.91
C SER A 24 -2.44 25.43 -8.96
N ALA A 25 -1.18 25.83 -9.06
CA ALA A 25 -0.21 25.32 -10.03
C ALA A 25 1.24 25.53 -9.56
N GLY A 26 2.18 24.77 -10.14
CA GLY A 26 3.60 24.86 -9.82
C GLY A 26 3.99 23.99 -8.62
N MET A 27 5.20 24.22 -8.09
CA MET A 27 5.77 23.37 -7.05
C MET A 27 5.28 23.77 -5.65
N ALA A 28 4.83 22.79 -4.86
CA ALA A 28 4.54 22.94 -3.44
C ALA A 28 5.27 21.86 -2.63
N PHE A 29 5.82 22.22 -1.47
CA PHE A 29 6.50 21.28 -0.58
C PHE A 29 5.49 20.58 0.33
N MET A 30 5.45 19.25 0.30
CA MET A 30 4.55 18.46 1.13
C MET A 30 5.06 17.04 1.40
N SER A 31 4.54 16.42 2.46
CA SER A 31 4.71 14.98 2.69
C SER A 31 3.77 14.13 1.84
N GLY A 32 4.04 12.83 1.72
CA GLY A 32 3.13 11.90 1.04
C GLY A 32 1.74 11.82 1.68
N VAL A 33 1.64 11.88 3.01
CA VAL A 33 0.34 11.98 3.70
C VAL A 33 -0.38 13.30 3.34
N GLN A 34 0.33 14.41 3.23
CA GLN A 34 -0.27 15.68 2.80
C GLN A 34 -0.67 15.66 1.32
N ALA A 35 0.06 14.94 0.47
CA ALA A 35 -0.34 14.69 -0.91
C ALA A 35 -1.68 13.93 -0.98
N LEU A 36 -1.91 12.94 -0.11
CA LEU A 36 -3.22 12.26 0.00
C LEU A 36 -4.35 13.23 0.39
N VAL A 37 -4.09 14.23 1.24
CA VAL A 37 -5.07 15.29 1.58
C VAL A 37 -5.34 16.20 0.38
N ARG A 38 -4.31 16.48 -0.42
CA ARG A 38 -4.40 17.36 -1.60
C ARG A 38 -5.11 16.70 -2.77
N LEU A 39 -4.90 15.40 -2.99
CA LEU A 39 -5.47 14.60 -4.08
C LEU A 39 -6.98 14.83 -4.32
N PRO A 40 -7.88 14.70 -3.32
CA PRO A 40 -9.32 14.88 -3.55
C PRO A 40 -9.69 16.31 -3.96
N MET A 41 -8.91 17.33 -3.56
CA MET A 41 -9.11 18.71 -4.00
C MET A 41 -8.75 18.85 -5.49
N LEU A 42 -7.64 18.24 -5.93
CA LEU A 42 -7.26 18.22 -7.35
C LEU A 42 -8.30 17.51 -8.20
N GLN A 43 -8.83 16.37 -7.72
CA GLN A 43 -9.90 15.65 -8.40
C GLN A 43 -11.14 16.54 -8.60
N ARG A 44 -11.54 17.28 -7.56
CA ARG A 44 -12.67 18.21 -7.65
C ARG A 44 -12.44 19.33 -8.66
N VAL A 45 -11.24 19.91 -8.68
CA VAL A 45 -10.87 20.97 -9.65
C VAL A 45 -10.96 20.43 -11.08
N ARG A 46 -10.50 19.21 -11.32
CA ARG A 46 -10.62 18.55 -12.63
C ARG A 46 -12.08 18.31 -13.03
N ASP A 47 -12.90 17.84 -12.10
CA ASP A 47 -14.32 17.61 -12.37
C ASP A 47 -15.07 18.91 -12.71
N LEU A 48 -14.77 20.01 -12.00
CA LEU A 48 -15.29 21.34 -12.35
C LEU A 48 -14.89 21.76 -13.77
N ALA A 49 -13.63 21.57 -14.13
CA ALA A 49 -13.13 21.90 -15.46
C ALA A 49 -13.82 21.05 -16.55
N ALA A 50 -14.28 19.84 -16.22
CA ALA A 50 -15.08 18.98 -17.08
C ALA A 50 -16.59 19.28 -17.04
N GLY A 51 -17.01 20.36 -16.37
CA GLY A 51 -18.41 20.77 -16.25
C GLY A 51 -19.25 19.91 -15.31
N LYS A 52 -18.62 19.21 -14.36
CA LYS A 52 -19.29 18.32 -13.40
C LYS A 52 -19.23 18.87 -11.98
N ASN A 53 -20.38 18.87 -11.32
CA ASN A 53 -20.54 19.23 -9.92
C ASN A 53 -20.48 17.97 -9.05
N THR A 54 -19.27 17.45 -8.85
CA THR A 54 -19.00 16.30 -7.98
C THR A 54 -18.73 16.71 -6.54
N ALA A 55 -18.78 15.74 -5.64
CA ALA A 55 -18.32 15.86 -4.25
C ALA A 55 -17.35 14.72 -3.90
N GLY A 56 -16.66 14.84 -2.77
CA GLY A 56 -15.74 13.80 -2.27
C GLY A 56 -16.19 13.24 -0.92
N PHE A 57 -15.98 11.95 -0.70
CA PHE A 57 -16.14 11.33 0.62
C PHE A 57 -14.88 10.56 0.99
N ILE A 58 -14.39 10.78 2.21
CA ILE A 58 -13.18 10.14 2.73
C ILE A 58 -13.53 9.46 4.04
N SER A 59 -13.23 8.18 4.16
CA SER A 59 -13.43 7.40 5.37
C SER A 59 -12.36 6.33 5.50
N GLY A 60 -12.05 5.92 6.72
CA GLY A 60 -11.02 4.94 6.98
C GLY A 60 -10.73 4.83 8.46
N TYR A 61 -9.79 3.94 8.81
CA TYR A 61 -9.29 3.85 10.17
C TYR A 61 -7.79 4.09 10.20
N ARG A 62 -7.36 4.82 11.22
CA ARG A 62 -5.97 5.20 11.44
C ARG A 62 -5.08 4.00 11.72
N GLY A 63 -3.90 4.02 11.12
CA GLY A 63 -2.83 3.06 11.40
C GLY A 63 -1.59 3.38 10.59
N SER A 64 -0.41 3.20 11.19
CA SER A 64 0.87 3.47 10.50
C SER A 64 1.03 2.60 9.24
N PRO A 65 1.61 3.12 8.15
CA PRO A 65 2.22 4.45 8.01
C PRO A 65 1.23 5.59 7.70
N LEU A 66 -0.07 5.33 7.59
CA LEU A 66 -1.13 6.33 7.36
C LEU A 66 -1.70 6.91 8.67
N GLY A 67 -1.02 6.72 9.79
CA GLY A 67 -1.54 7.03 11.12
C GLY A 67 -1.89 8.50 11.31
N SER A 68 -1.21 9.43 10.63
CA SER A 68 -1.45 10.87 10.75
C SER A 68 -2.43 11.44 9.72
N TYR A 69 -2.96 10.61 8.80
CA TYR A 69 -3.76 11.10 7.69
C TYR A 69 -5.07 11.75 8.16
N ASP A 70 -5.75 11.14 9.13
CA ASP A 70 -6.96 11.69 9.75
C ASP A 70 -6.73 13.05 10.42
N GLN A 71 -5.61 13.20 11.13
CA GLN A 71 -5.23 14.46 11.75
C GLN A 71 -5.00 15.56 10.71
N PHE A 72 -4.37 15.23 9.58
CA PHE A 72 -4.18 16.21 8.51
C PHE A 72 -5.49 16.53 7.76
N LEU A 73 -6.38 15.56 7.57
CA LEU A 73 -7.72 15.80 7.02
C LEU A 73 -8.53 16.72 7.93
N ALA A 74 -8.52 16.47 9.24
CA ALA A 74 -9.18 17.32 10.23
C ALA A 74 -8.61 18.75 10.23
N LYS A 75 -7.29 18.91 10.18
CA LYS A 75 -6.64 20.23 10.07
C LYS A 75 -6.99 20.95 8.77
N ALA A 76 -7.19 20.21 7.68
CA ALA A 76 -7.54 20.76 6.36
C ALA A 76 -9.06 20.88 6.12
N GLN A 77 -9.91 20.68 7.14
CA GLN A 77 -11.37 20.60 7.00
C GLN A 77 -11.99 21.80 6.26
N LEU A 78 -11.50 23.01 6.49
CA LEU A 78 -11.98 24.22 5.80
C LEU A 78 -11.72 24.16 4.29
N HIS A 79 -10.52 23.71 3.89
CA HIS A 79 -10.17 23.52 2.48
C HIS A 79 -10.99 22.39 1.85
N LEU A 80 -11.13 21.26 2.54
CA LEU A 80 -11.94 20.13 2.07
C LEU A 80 -13.40 20.55 1.85
N LYS A 81 -13.99 21.29 2.78
CA LYS A 81 -15.37 21.79 2.68
C LYS A 81 -15.55 22.74 1.51
N ALA A 82 -14.58 23.61 1.21
CA ALA A 82 -14.60 24.49 0.04
C ALA A 82 -14.66 23.73 -1.29
N HIS A 83 -14.17 22.48 -1.30
CA HIS A 83 -14.21 21.57 -2.46
C HIS A 83 -15.34 20.52 -2.39
N HIS A 84 -16.31 20.67 -1.49
CA HIS A 84 -17.40 19.70 -1.26
C HIS A 84 -16.89 18.31 -0.85
N ILE A 85 -15.79 18.24 -0.10
CA ILE A 85 -15.23 16.98 0.39
C ILE A 85 -15.62 16.81 1.85
N VAL A 86 -16.23 15.67 2.16
CA VAL A 86 -16.59 15.26 3.51
C VAL A 86 -15.61 14.21 3.99
N PHE A 87 -14.95 14.49 5.11
CA PHE A 87 -14.18 13.49 5.84
C PHE A 87 -15.02 13.01 7.03
N GLN A 88 -15.26 11.70 7.09
CA GLN A 88 -15.91 11.02 8.20
C GLN A 88 -15.08 9.77 8.54
N PRO A 89 -14.25 9.80 9.59
CA PRO A 89 -13.51 8.62 9.96
C PRO A 89 -14.43 7.46 10.37
N GLY A 90 -13.94 6.24 10.21
CA GLY A 90 -14.69 5.03 10.51
C GLY A 90 -14.49 4.61 11.95
N VAL A 91 -15.48 3.90 12.51
CA VAL A 91 -15.28 3.15 13.77
C VAL A 91 -14.22 2.07 13.59
N ASN A 92 -14.23 1.41 12.43
CA ASN A 92 -13.22 0.49 11.95
C ASN A 92 -13.17 0.55 10.41
N GLU A 93 -12.21 -0.16 9.83
CA GLU A 93 -11.92 -0.13 8.40
C GLU A 93 -13.07 -0.62 7.53
N GLU A 94 -13.76 -1.68 7.97
CA GLU A 94 -14.85 -2.33 7.23
C GLU A 94 -16.06 -1.40 7.15
N LEU A 95 -16.47 -0.79 8.26
CA LEU A 95 -17.58 0.16 8.29
C LEU A 95 -17.26 1.43 7.50
N ALA A 96 -16.00 1.88 7.49
CA ALA A 96 -15.55 2.96 6.61
C ALA A 96 -15.70 2.60 5.11
N ALA A 97 -15.27 1.40 4.73
CA ALA A 97 -15.45 0.90 3.35
C ALA A 97 -16.94 0.77 2.99
N THR A 98 -17.78 0.28 3.91
CA THR A 98 -19.22 0.18 3.71
C THR A 98 -19.87 1.54 3.53
N ALA A 99 -19.48 2.54 4.31
CA ALA A 99 -19.95 3.92 4.16
C ALA A 99 -19.58 4.49 2.77
N LEU A 100 -18.35 4.24 2.31
CA LEU A 100 -17.90 4.60 0.97
C LEU A 100 -18.69 3.88 -0.13
N TRP A 101 -18.97 2.59 0.03
CA TRP A 101 -19.83 1.87 -0.90
C TRP A 101 -21.23 2.50 -0.99
N GLY A 102 -21.79 2.93 0.15
CA GLY A 102 -23.05 3.67 0.19
C GLY A 102 -23.05 4.95 -0.67
N THR A 103 -21.91 5.65 -0.80
CA THR A 103 -21.82 6.83 -1.69
C THR A 103 -21.98 6.48 -3.18
N GLN A 104 -21.67 5.24 -3.57
CA GLN A 104 -21.86 4.76 -4.94
C GLN A 104 -23.31 4.28 -5.18
N GLN A 105 -24.11 4.14 -4.14
CA GLN A 105 -25.50 3.68 -4.19
C GLN A 105 -26.50 4.84 -4.29
N LEU A 106 -26.04 6.10 -4.35
CA LEU A 106 -26.92 7.28 -4.45
C LEU A 106 -27.85 7.24 -5.68
N GLY A 107 -27.47 6.52 -6.74
CA GLY A 107 -28.34 6.29 -7.90
C GLY A 107 -29.55 5.39 -7.63
N PHE A 108 -29.63 4.73 -6.46
CA PHE A 108 -30.77 3.88 -6.08
C PHE A 108 -31.93 4.70 -5.49
N ALA A 109 -31.65 5.93 -5.04
CA ALA A 109 -32.67 6.85 -4.57
C ALA A 109 -33.51 7.40 -5.74
N PRO A 110 -34.73 7.94 -5.48
CA PRO A 110 -35.57 8.51 -6.53
C PRO A 110 -34.82 9.56 -7.37
N PRO A 111 -35.06 9.63 -8.71
CA PRO A 111 -34.44 10.61 -9.57
C PRO A 111 -34.61 12.05 -9.05
N GLY A 112 -33.54 12.85 -9.12
CA GLY A 112 -33.55 14.25 -8.66
C GLY A 112 -33.27 14.48 -7.17
N THR A 113 -33.10 13.41 -6.38
CA THR A 113 -32.75 13.53 -4.95
C THR A 113 -31.25 13.77 -4.70
N ASN A 114 -30.41 13.47 -5.69
CA ASN A 114 -28.97 13.63 -5.60
C ASN A 114 -28.54 15.11 -5.71
N LYS A 115 -27.69 15.55 -4.77
CA LYS A 115 -27.16 16.93 -4.74
C LYS A 115 -26.01 17.17 -5.72
N TYR A 116 -25.34 16.11 -6.16
CA TYR A 116 -24.12 16.14 -6.96
C TYR A 116 -24.19 15.13 -8.10
N ASP A 117 -23.42 15.36 -9.17
CA ASP A 117 -23.35 14.46 -10.33
C ASP A 117 -22.73 13.09 -10.00
N GLY A 118 -21.93 13.04 -8.93
CA GLY A 118 -21.26 11.85 -8.42
C GLY A 118 -20.45 12.18 -7.17
N VAL A 119 -20.17 11.16 -6.37
CA VAL A 119 -19.32 11.27 -5.17
C VAL A 119 -18.11 10.36 -5.36
N PHE A 120 -16.91 10.93 -5.52
CA PHE A 120 -15.69 10.13 -5.54
C PHE A 120 -15.26 9.80 -4.10
N GLY A 121 -14.70 8.61 -3.92
CA GLY A 121 -14.40 8.04 -2.62
C GLY A 121 -12.91 7.80 -2.39
N ILE A 122 -12.41 8.08 -1.19
CA ILE A 122 -11.10 7.62 -0.74
C ILE A 122 -11.24 6.82 0.55
N TRP A 123 -10.99 5.52 0.48
CA TRP A 123 -10.80 4.68 1.66
C TRP A 123 -9.34 4.71 2.10
N TYR A 124 -9.07 4.66 3.41
CA TYR A 124 -7.71 4.43 3.90
C TYR A 124 -7.67 3.46 5.09
N GLY A 125 -6.60 2.68 5.17
CA GLY A 125 -6.36 1.78 6.29
C GLY A 125 -4.94 1.23 6.28
N LYS A 126 -4.50 0.71 7.43
CA LYS A 126 -3.26 -0.08 7.50
C LYS A 126 -3.47 -1.44 6.85
N GLY A 127 -2.38 -2.11 6.50
CA GLY A 127 -2.35 -3.49 6.01
C GLY A 127 -3.41 -4.44 6.59
N PRO A 128 -3.41 -4.77 7.90
CA PRO A 128 -4.42 -5.67 8.48
C PRO A 128 -5.87 -5.17 8.37
N GLY A 129 -6.05 -3.85 8.21
CA GLY A 129 -7.33 -3.25 7.89
C GLY A 129 -7.84 -3.65 6.51
N VAL A 130 -6.93 -3.82 5.53
CA VAL A 130 -7.24 -4.38 4.20
C VAL A 130 -7.71 -5.83 4.33
N ASP A 131 -6.99 -6.66 5.10
CA ASP A 131 -7.38 -8.06 5.35
C ASP A 131 -8.83 -8.12 5.88
N ARG A 132 -9.14 -7.29 6.88
CA ARG A 132 -10.45 -7.20 7.52
C ARG A 132 -11.56 -6.71 6.57
N CYS A 133 -11.22 -5.93 5.56
CA CYS A 133 -12.19 -5.36 4.59
C CYS A 133 -12.47 -6.26 3.38
N SER A 134 -11.85 -7.43 3.28
CA SER A 134 -11.96 -8.29 2.08
C SER A 134 -13.41 -8.55 1.65
N ASP A 135 -14.33 -8.71 2.60
CA ASP A 135 -15.75 -8.95 2.32
C ASP A 135 -16.43 -7.75 1.65
N VAL A 136 -16.41 -6.59 2.30
CA VAL A 136 -16.97 -5.34 1.75
C VAL A 136 -16.29 -4.92 0.45
N PHE A 137 -14.98 -5.12 0.30
CA PHE A 137 -14.29 -4.83 -0.96
C PHE A 137 -14.79 -5.69 -2.11
N LYS A 138 -15.05 -6.99 -1.88
CA LYS A 138 -15.64 -7.87 -2.90
C LYS A 138 -17.04 -7.40 -3.27
N HIS A 139 -17.91 -7.17 -2.28
CA HIS A 139 -19.26 -6.66 -2.52
C HIS A 139 -19.26 -5.35 -3.31
N ALA A 140 -18.45 -4.38 -2.88
CA ALA A 140 -18.40 -3.06 -3.48
C ALA A 140 -17.81 -3.09 -4.89
N ASN A 141 -16.79 -3.92 -5.15
CA ASN A 141 -16.14 -3.99 -6.45
C ASN A 141 -16.99 -4.77 -7.49
N MET A 142 -17.63 -5.87 -7.08
CA MET A 142 -18.59 -6.60 -7.92
C MET A 142 -19.74 -5.66 -8.35
N ALA A 143 -20.35 -4.95 -7.41
CA ALA A 143 -21.37 -3.95 -7.70
C ALA A 143 -20.82 -2.82 -8.59
N GLY A 144 -19.70 -2.23 -8.20
CA GLY A 144 -18.97 -1.20 -8.95
C GLY A 144 -19.20 0.23 -8.48
N THR A 145 -18.80 1.18 -9.31
CA THR A 145 -18.86 2.62 -9.04
C THR A 145 -19.82 3.32 -10.01
N THR A 146 -20.18 4.56 -9.68
CA THR A 146 -20.97 5.43 -10.57
C THR A 146 -20.08 6.14 -11.61
N PRO A 147 -20.62 6.63 -12.74
CA PRO A 147 -19.84 7.26 -13.81
C PRO A 147 -18.96 8.45 -13.35
N TRP A 148 -19.44 9.25 -12.39
CA TRP A 148 -18.74 10.41 -11.84
C TRP A 148 -18.36 10.27 -10.37
N GLY A 149 -18.54 9.07 -9.80
CA GLY A 149 -18.01 8.71 -8.50
C GLY A 149 -16.57 8.23 -8.63
N GLY A 150 -16.38 6.91 -8.56
CA GLY A 150 -15.06 6.28 -8.52
C GLY A 150 -14.51 6.21 -7.10
N VAL A 151 -13.76 5.16 -6.79
CA VAL A 151 -13.26 4.89 -5.44
C VAL A 151 -11.80 4.46 -5.50
N LEU A 152 -10.99 5.09 -4.65
CA LEU A 152 -9.59 4.77 -4.38
C LEU A 152 -9.45 4.19 -2.96
N ALA A 153 -8.96 2.96 -2.83
CA ALA A 153 -8.66 2.32 -1.55
C ALA A 153 -7.16 2.35 -1.27
N VAL A 154 -6.73 3.20 -0.33
CA VAL A 154 -5.32 3.42 0.02
C VAL A 154 -4.90 2.54 1.19
N ALA A 155 -4.03 1.56 0.92
CA ALA A 155 -3.45 0.70 1.94
C ALA A 155 -2.10 1.24 2.41
N GLY A 156 -1.90 1.31 3.72
CA GLY A 156 -0.61 1.59 4.35
C GLY A 156 0.09 0.29 4.75
N ASP A 157 1.09 -0.13 3.98
CA ASP A 157 1.88 -1.33 4.24
C ASP A 157 3.15 -1.02 5.04
N ASP A 158 3.43 -1.90 6.02
CA ASP A 158 4.66 -1.92 6.82
C ASP A 158 5.42 -3.22 6.49
N HIS A 159 6.38 -3.13 5.56
CA HIS A 159 7.07 -4.31 5.02
C HIS A 159 7.99 -5.01 6.02
N VAL A 160 8.44 -4.28 7.05
CA VAL A 160 9.39 -4.74 8.08
C VAL A 160 8.77 -4.86 9.47
N SER A 161 7.48 -4.55 9.61
CA SER A 161 6.74 -4.63 10.89
C SER A 161 7.28 -3.69 11.98
N LYS A 162 7.81 -2.51 11.60
CA LYS A 162 8.38 -1.54 12.55
C LYS A 162 7.38 -1.08 13.61
N SER A 163 6.10 -1.02 13.26
CA SER A 163 5.02 -0.52 14.11
C SER A 163 3.79 -1.43 14.08
N SER A 164 4.01 -2.71 13.75
CA SER A 164 2.96 -3.70 13.47
C SER A 164 3.26 -5.00 14.20
N THR A 165 2.24 -5.82 14.44
CA THR A 165 2.41 -7.20 14.91
C THR A 165 2.76 -8.17 13.78
N ALA A 166 2.54 -7.78 12.53
CA ALA A 166 2.86 -8.56 11.35
C ALA A 166 3.43 -7.65 10.25
N ALA A 167 4.42 -8.16 9.53
CA ALA A 167 4.95 -7.53 8.33
C ALA A 167 3.95 -7.73 7.17
N HIS A 168 3.54 -6.66 6.50
CA HIS A 168 2.35 -6.71 5.64
C HIS A 168 2.63 -6.50 4.15
N GLN A 169 1.72 -6.99 3.30
CA GLN A 169 1.69 -6.77 1.85
C GLN A 169 0.24 -6.86 1.33
N SER A 170 -0.37 -5.71 1.03
CA SER A 170 -1.82 -5.60 0.72
C SER A 170 -2.22 -5.95 -0.71
N ASP A 171 -1.29 -5.90 -1.67
CA ASP A 171 -1.56 -6.14 -3.10
C ASP A 171 -2.17 -7.53 -3.39
N HIS A 172 -1.82 -8.56 -2.63
CA HIS A 172 -2.44 -9.89 -2.74
C HIS A 172 -3.92 -9.90 -2.37
N ILE A 173 -4.33 -9.14 -1.35
CA ILE A 173 -5.74 -9.06 -0.95
C ILE A 173 -6.52 -8.21 -1.94
N PHE A 174 -5.96 -7.09 -2.39
CA PHE A 174 -6.57 -6.31 -3.46
C PHE A 174 -6.77 -7.12 -4.75
N LYS A 175 -5.77 -7.93 -5.14
CA LYS A 175 -5.90 -8.91 -6.22
C LYS A 175 -7.05 -9.89 -5.95
N ALA A 176 -7.14 -10.45 -4.74
CA ALA A 176 -8.22 -11.37 -4.36
C ALA A 176 -9.62 -10.73 -4.33
N CYS A 177 -9.70 -9.40 -4.16
CA CYS A 177 -10.94 -8.61 -4.22
C CYS A 177 -11.24 -8.09 -5.64
N GLY A 178 -10.36 -8.36 -6.61
CA GLY A 178 -10.53 -7.93 -7.99
C GLY A 178 -10.26 -6.44 -8.25
N THR A 179 -9.52 -5.76 -7.37
CA THR A 179 -9.28 -4.31 -7.46
C THR A 179 -7.91 -4.02 -8.08
N PRO A 180 -7.81 -3.25 -9.19
CA PRO A 180 -6.51 -2.88 -9.76
C PRO A 180 -5.63 -2.15 -8.74
N VAL A 181 -4.33 -2.45 -8.69
CA VAL A 181 -3.42 -1.97 -7.63
C VAL A 181 -2.36 -1.04 -8.21
N PHE A 182 -2.43 0.21 -7.80
CA PHE A 182 -1.41 1.23 -8.05
C PHE A 182 -0.33 1.19 -6.98
N PHE A 183 0.94 1.36 -7.36
CA PHE A 183 2.06 1.42 -6.42
C PHE A 183 2.97 2.63 -6.69
N PRO A 184 2.71 3.79 -6.04
CA PRO A 184 3.52 4.99 -6.20
C PRO A 184 4.98 4.78 -5.79
N ALA A 185 5.90 5.30 -6.60
CA ALA A 185 7.33 5.34 -6.31
C ALA A 185 7.76 6.69 -5.69
N SER A 186 6.89 7.69 -5.62
CA SER A 186 7.25 9.01 -5.10
C SER A 186 6.03 9.75 -4.50
N VAL A 187 6.28 10.87 -3.82
CA VAL A 187 5.22 11.77 -3.35
C VAL A 187 4.42 12.34 -4.54
N GLN A 188 5.06 12.64 -5.67
CA GLN A 188 4.36 13.08 -6.89
C GLN A 188 3.44 11.97 -7.43
N ASP A 189 3.91 10.72 -7.42
CA ASP A 189 3.13 9.58 -7.91
C ASP A 189 1.84 9.39 -7.10
N ILE A 190 1.79 9.78 -5.81
CA ILE A 190 0.55 9.73 -5.02
C ILE A 190 -0.55 10.59 -5.66
N LEU A 191 -0.20 11.81 -6.11
CA LEU A 191 -1.13 12.70 -6.79
C LEU A 191 -1.46 12.15 -8.18
N ASP A 192 -0.43 11.86 -8.97
CA ASP A 192 -0.58 11.50 -10.38
C ASP A 192 -1.36 10.18 -10.55
N LEU A 193 -0.92 9.14 -9.83
CA LEU A 193 -1.56 7.83 -9.88
C LEU A 193 -2.89 7.84 -9.14
N GLY A 194 -3.08 8.69 -8.12
CA GLY A 194 -4.37 8.87 -7.46
C GLY A 194 -5.44 9.38 -8.42
N LEU A 195 -5.10 10.38 -9.25
CA LEU A 195 -5.99 10.89 -10.29
C LEU A 195 -6.28 9.83 -11.37
N HIS A 196 -5.26 9.09 -11.82
CA HIS A 196 -5.48 7.98 -12.74
C HIS A 196 -6.32 6.86 -12.12
N ALA A 197 -6.17 6.55 -10.83
CA ALA A 197 -6.91 5.51 -10.14
C ALA A 197 -8.40 5.84 -10.03
N ILE A 198 -8.75 7.08 -9.67
CA ILE A 198 -10.15 7.53 -9.64
C ILE A 198 -10.75 7.50 -11.06
N ALA A 199 -10.01 7.95 -12.07
CA ALA A 199 -10.48 7.92 -13.45
C ALA A 199 -10.61 6.51 -14.03
N MET A 200 -9.68 5.59 -13.73
CA MET A 200 -9.81 4.17 -14.08
C MET A 200 -11.03 3.56 -13.38
N SER A 201 -11.20 3.87 -12.09
CA SER A 201 -12.34 3.41 -11.30
C SER A 201 -13.67 3.84 -11.91
N ARG A 202 -13.75 5.09 -12.39
CA ARG A 202 -14.91 5.59 -13.16
C ARG A 202 -15.06 4.83 -14.47
N TYR A 203 -14.01 4.77 -15.30
CA TYR A 203 -14.07 4.17 -16.63
C TYR A 203 -14.48 2.68 -16.59
N ALA A 204 -13.87 1.90 -15.71
CA ALA A 204 -14.06 0.46 -15.64
C ALA A 204 -15.14 0.02 -14.63
N GLY A 205 -15.70 0.93 -13.84
CA GLY A 205 -16.70 0.58 -12.82
C GLY A 205 -16.14 -0.29 -11.68
N VAL A 206 -14.83 -0.22 -11.41
CA VAL A 206 -14.12 -0.98 -10.36
C VAL A 206 -13.72 -0.08 -9.20
N TRP A 207 -13.42 -0.65 -8.04
CA TRP A 207 -12.62 0.03 -7.02
C TRP A 207 -11.14 -0.11 -7.38
N ALA A 208 -10.37 0.98 -7.27
CA ALA A 208 -8.93 0.96 -7.47
C ALA A 208 -8.21 0.94 -6.11
N GLY A 209 -7.28 0.01 -5.92
CA GLY A 209 -6.39 -0.03 -4.78
C GLY A 209 -5.12 0.79 -5.02
N MET A 210 -4.56 1.37 -3.96
CA MET A 210 -3.23 1.97 -3.97
C MET A 210 -2.45 1.48 -2.77
N LYS A 211 -1.34 0.80 -3.03
CA LYS A 211 -0.39 0.36 -2.00
C LYS A 211 0.58 1.50 -1.70
N THR A 212 0.59 1.96 -0.47
CA THR A 212 1.54 2.95 0.03
C THR A 212 2.41 2.33 1.11
N ILE A 213 3.65 2.79 1.21
CA ILE A 213 4.61 2.31 2.20
C ILE A 213 5.22 3.49 2.94
N GLN A 214 5.75 3.23 4.13
CA GLN A 214 6.31 4.23 5.04
C GLN A 214 7.27 5.20 4.35
N GLU A 215 8.19 4.67 3.55
CA GLU A 215 9.27 5.41 2.88
C GLU A 215 8.75 6.44 1.89
N ILE A 216 7.54 6.26 1.35
CA ILE A 216 6.93 7.21 0.45
C ILE A 216 6.01 8.17 1.21
N VAL A 217 5.13 7.66 2.08
CA VAL A 217 4.11 8.52 2.72
C VAL A 217 4.68 9.43 3.81
N GLU A 218 5.72 9.00 4.51
CA GLU A 218 6.40 9.81 5.53
C GLU A 218 7.51 10.69 4.96
N SER A 219 7.92 10.47 3.71
CA SER A 219 8.86 11.36 3.01
C SER A 219 8.20 12.68 2.61
N SER A 220 9.02 13.71 2.37
CA SER A 220 8.59 15.01 1.87
C SER A 220 9.34 15.39 0.60
N ALA A 221 8.65 16.04 -0.32
CA ALA A 221 9.21 16.50 -1.59
C ALA A 221 8.51 17.79 -2.06
N ALA A 222 9.17 18.52 -2.95
CA ALA A 222 8.48 19.48 -3.78
C ALA A 222 7.74 18.72 -4.90
N VAL A 223 6.43 18.92 -5.01
CA VAL A 223 5.57 18.29 -6.02
C VAL A 223 4.83 19.34 -6.82
N ASP A 224 4.59 19.05 -8.09
CA ASP A 224 3.76 19.87 -8.96
C ASP A 224 2.28 19.60 -8.65
N VAL A 225 1.56 20.66 -8.25
CA VAL A 225 0.16 20.62 -7.84
C VAL A 225 -0.81 21.11 -8.91
N ASP A 226 -0.36 21.31 -10.15
CA ASP A 226 -1.25 21.65 -11.25
C ASP A 226 -2.28 20.53 -11.48
N ALA A 227 -3.56 20.87 -11.36
CA ALA A 227 -4.66 19.94 -11.58
C ALA A 227 -4.68 19.37 -13.00
N GLN A 228 -4.05 20.02 -13.99
CA GLN A 228 -3.93 19.55 -15.38
C GLN A 228 -2.63 18.80 -15.68
N ARG A 229 -1.74 18.62 -14.69
CA ARG A 229 -0.48 17.88 -14.89
C ARG A 229 -0.72 16.47 -15.44
N VAL A 230 -1.75 15.80 -14.96
CA VAL A 230 -2.16 14.47 -15.42
C VAL A 230 -3.06 14.59 -16.66
N GLN A 231 -2.57 14.10 -17.79
CA GLN A 231 -3.33 13.99 -19.03
C GLN A 231 -3.93 12.59 -19.12
N ILE A 232 -5.25 12.48 -19.01
CA ILE A 232 -5.96 11.20 -19.03
C ILE A 232 -6.43 10.92 -20.45
N ALA A 233 -5.95 9.82 -21.01
CA ALA A 233 -6.45 9.26 -22.26
C ALA A 233 -7.54 8.23 -21.97
N MET A 234 -8.74 8.45 -22.50
CA MET A 234 -9.79 7.44 -22.46
C MET A 234 -9.53 6.39 -23.56
N PRO A 235 -9.63 5.08 -23.27
CA PRO A 235 -9.46 4.06 -24.29
C PRO A 235 -10.48 4.19 -25.42
N THR A 236 -10.01 4.01 -26.65
CA THR A 236 -10.85 4.02 -27.87
C THR A 236 -10.98 2.64 -28.51
N ASP A 237 -10.23 1.65 -28.00
CA ASP A 237 -10.06 0.31 -28.54
C ASP A 237 -10.75 -0.78 -27.69
N PHE A 238 -11.62 -0.38 -26.77
CA PHE A 238 -12.39 -1.27 -25.91
C PHE A 238 -13.89 -0.98 -26.03
N VAL A 239 -14.68 -2.01 -26.34
CA VAL A 239 -16.13 -1.89 -26.51
C VAL A 239 -16.82 -2.15 -25.17
N MET A 240 -17.50 -1.14 -24.64
CA MET A 240 -18.32 -1.30 -23.43
C MET A 240 -19.56 -2.16 -23.71
N PRO A 241 -20.02 -2.98 -22.76
CA PRO A 241 -21.26 -3.74 -22.91
C PRO A 241 -22.47 -2.80 -22.95
N ALA A 242 -23.56 -3.23 -23.60
CA ALA A 242 -24.75 -2.40 -23.77
C ALA A 242 -25.34 -1.87 -22.46
N GLY A 243 -25.31 -2.68 -21.38
CA GLY A 243 -25.76 -2.28 -20.05
C GLY A 243 -24.74 -1.45 -19.25
N GLY A 244 -23.56 -1.18 -19.79
CA GLY A 244 -22.46 -0.50 -19.10
C GLY A 244 -21.90 -1.29 -17.90
N VAL A 245 -20.87 -0.71 -17.29
CA VAL A 245 -20.10 -1.33 -16.20
C VAL A 245 -20.52 -0.88 -14.80
N HIS A 246 -21.30 0.19 -14.70
CA HIS A 246 -21.56 0.85 -13.42
C HIS A 246 -22.55 0.10 -12.52
N ILE A 247 -22.46 0.42 -11.23
CA ILE A 247 -23.38 -0.06 -10.20
C ILE A 247 -24.83 0.30 -10.53
N ARG A 248 -25.73 -0.64 -10.30
CA ARG A 248 -27.17 -0.50 -10.49
C ARG A 248 -27.93 -1.49 -9.61
N TRP A 249 -29.21 -1.22 -9.43
CA TRP A 249 -30.11 -2.03 -8.62
C TRP A 249 -31.38 -2.35 -9.43
N PRO A 250 -31.95 -3.56 -9.32
CA PRO A 250 -31.45 -4.75 -8.62
C PRO A 250 -30.66 -5.69 -9.56
N ASP A 251 -29.33 -5.75 -9.44
CA ASP A 251 -28.52 -6.79 -10.11
C ASP A 251 -28.36 -8.02 -9.19
N THR A 252 -28.45 -9.23 -9.75
CA THR A 252 -28.15 -10.47 -9.02
C THR A 252 -26.64 -10.69 -8.85
N ALA A 253 -26.25 -11.55 -7.90
CA ALA A 253 -24.83 -11.80 -7.60
C ALA A 253 -24.03 -12.30 -8.83
N LEU A 254 -24.60 -13.24 -9.61
CA LEU A 254 -23.92 -13.79 -10.80
C LEU A 254 -23.77 -12.76 -11.92
N GLU A 255 -24.72 -11.84 -12.08
CA GLU A 255 -24.62 -10.75 -13.07
C GLU A 255 -23.53 -9.73 -12.69
N GLN A 256 -23.34 -9.48 -11.40
CA GLN A 256 -22.27 -8.61 -10.92
C GLN A 256 -20.89 -9.27 -11.11
N GLU A 257 -20.78 -10.55 -10.80
CA GLU A 257 -19.55 -11.33 -10.99
C GLU A 257 -19.16 -11.41 -12.48
N ALA A 258 -20.09 -11.82 -13.35
CA ALA A 258 -19.86 -11.88 -14.79
C ALA A 258 -19.39 -10.53 -15.34
N ARG A 259 -20.02 -9.42 -14.92
CA ARG A 259 -19.59 -8.08 -15.33
C ARG A 259 -18.16 -7.75 -14.89
N LEU A 260 -17.80 -8.12 -13.66
CA LEU A 260 -16.45 -7.89 -13.14
C LEU A 260 -15.41 -8.66 -13.97
N PHE A 261 -15.62 -9.97 -14.16
CA PHE A 261 -14.64 -10.86 -14.78
C PHE A 261 -14.59 -10.70 -16.30
N ASP A 262 -15.75 -10.62 -16.95
CA ASP A 262 -15.83 -10.64 -18.42
C ASP A 262 -15.66 -9.26 -19.04
N THR A 263 -15.74 -8.18 -18.24
CA THR A 263 -15.70 -6.81 -18.79
C THR A 263 -14.84 -5.86 -17.95
N LYS A 264 -15.14 -5.66 -16.67
CA LYS A 264 -14.55 -4.56 -15.90
C LYS A 264 -13.02 -4.67 -15.81
N TRP A 265 -12.48 -5.87 -15.60
CA TRP A 265 -11.02 -6.07 -15.58
C TRP A 265 -10.36 -5.76 -16.92
N TYR A 266 -10.97 -6.17 -18.03
CA TYR A 266 -10.45 -5.86 -19.35
C TYR A 266 -10.57 -4.38 -19.71
N ALA A 267 -11.62 -3.70 -19.22
CA ALA A 267 -11.73 -2.25 -19.31
C ALA A 267 -10.60 -1.56 -18.51
N ALA A 268 -10.31 -2.02 -17.29
CA ALA A 268 -9.20 -1.49 -16.50
C ALA A 268 -7.85 -1.68 -17.22
N LEU A 269 -7.60 -2.85 -17.83
CA LEU A 269 -6.42 -3.12 -18.65
C LEU A 269 -6.33 -2.21 -19.87
N ALA A 270 -7.44 -1.98 -20.59
CA ALA A 270 -7.48 -1.02 -21.70
C ALA A 270 -7.12 0.40 -21.23
N TYR A 271 -7.58 0.80 -20.04
CA TYR A 271 -7.20 2.08 -19.42
C TYR A 271 -5.70 2.15 -19.10
N VAL A 272 -5.12 1.09 -18.52
CA VAL A 272 -3.67 1.00 -18.26
C VAL A 272 -2.88 1.20 -19.55
N ARG A 273 -3.30 0.52 -20.63
CA ARG A 273 -2.68 0.60 -21.96
C ARG A 273 -2.76 2.01 -22.54
N ALA A 274 -3.95 2.60 -22.60
CA ALA A 274 -4.17 3.93 -23.19
C ALA A 274 -3.36 5.03 -22.51
N ASN A 275 -3.10 4.90 -21.20
CA ASN A 275 -2.36 5.88 -20.41
C ASN A 275 -0.88 5.50 -20.22
N ARG A 276 -0.42 4.35 -20.77
CA ARG A 276 0.94 3.81 -20.60
C ARG A 276 1.43 3.87 -19.15
N LEU A 277 0.55 3.49 -18.21
CA LEU A 277 0.86 3.58 -16.77
C LEU A 277 2.07 2.71 -16.39
N ASN A 278 2.31 1.64 -17.16
CA ASN A 278 3.54 0.87 -17.12
C ASN A 278 4.37 1.20 -18.37
N HIS A 279 5.60 1.67 -18.22
CA HIS A 279 6.40 2.19 -19.34
C HIS A 279 7.92 2.09 -19.12
N ASN A 280 8.67 2.13 -20.22
CA ASN A 280 10.12 2.19 -20.18
C ASN A 280 10.59 3.59 -19.77
N VAL A 281 11.49 3.65 -18.80
CA VAL A 281 12.17 4.89 -18.36
C VAL A 281 13.58 4.96 -18.93
N ILE A 282 14.22 3.81 -19.16
CA ILE A 282 15.44 3.68 -19.96
C ILE A 282 15.14 2.69 -21.09
N GLU A 283 15.49 3.06 -22.31
CA GLU A 283 15.41 2.19 -23.49
C GLU A 283 16.46 2.58 -24.53
N GLY A 284 16.88 1.58 -25.30
CA GLY A 284 17.79 1.68 -26.42
C GLY A 284 17.42 0.69 -27.55
N PRO A 285 17.97 0.88 -28.76
CA PRO A 285 17.61 0.07 -29.93
C PRO A 285 18.10 -1.39 -29.84
N ASN A 286 19.10 -1.66 -29.00
CA ASN A 286 19.76 -2.97 -28.86
C ASN A 286 19.62 -3.53 -27.44
N ASP A 287 18.54 -3.19 -26.74
CA ASP A 287 18.31 -3.68 -25.39
C ASP A 287 18.22 -5.21 -25.37
N ARG A 288 18.87 -5.81 -24.38
CA ARG A 288 18.95 -7.27 -24.18
C ARG A 288 18.70 -7.71 -22.75
N PHE A 289 18.83 -6.81 -21.78
CA PHE A 289 18.54 -7.07 -20.37
C PHE A 289 17.47 -6.12 -19.86
N GLY A 290 16.35 -6.67 -19.42
CA GLY A 290 15.23 -5.90 -18.86
C GLY A 290 15.28 -5.86 -17.34
N LEU A 291 15.01 -4.70 -16.77
CA LEU A 291 14.72 -4.49 -15.36
C LEU A 291 13.27 -4.04 -15.24
N MET A 292 12.46 -4.75 -14.47
CA MET A 292 11.06 -4.39 -14.22
C MET A 292 10.86 -4.15 -12.73
N ALA A 293 10.46 -2.94 -12.35
CA ALA A 293 10.35 -2.56 -10.94
C ALA A 293 9.15 -1.65 -10.65
N SER A 294 8.67 -1.67 -9.40
CA SER A 294 7.52 -0.88 -8.94
C SER A 294 7.78 -0.22 -7.57
N GLY A 295 7.02 0.83 -7.25
CA GLY A 295 7.10 1.51 -5.96
C GLY A 295 8.52 1.91 -5.54
N LYS A 296 8.87 1.71 -4.27
CA LYS A 296 10.23 1.97 -3.76
C LYS A 296 11.30 1.14 -4.47
N ALA A 297 11.02 -0.11 -4.81
CA ALA A 297 11.97 -0.96 -5.51
C ALA A 297 12.39 -0.38 -6.87
N PHE A 298 11.56 0.43 -7.53
CA PHE A 298 11.97 1.19 -8.71
C PHE A 298 13.07 2.21 -8.41
N ASN A 299 12.92 3.01 -7.34
CA ASN A 299 13.95 3.97 -6.93
C ASN A 299 15.22 3.27 -6.47
N ASP A 300 15.10 2.18 -5.73
CA ASP A 300 16.28 1.42 -5.30
C ASP A 300 16.99 0.75 -6.48
N THR A 301 16.26 0.37 -7.53
CA THR A 301 16.84 -0.11 -8.79
C THR A 301 17.59 1.00 -9.51
N ARG A 302 17.04 2.22 -9.55
CA ARG A 302 17.75 3.40 -10.09
C ARG A 302 19.03 3.69 -9.30
N GLN A 303 18.96 3.64 -7.98
CA GLN A 303 20.13 3.82 -7.11
C GLN A 303 21.15 2.70 -7.31
N ALA A 304 20.72 1.44 -7.41
CA ALA A 304 21.58 0.30 -7.66
C ALA A 304 22.35 0.42 -8.99
N LEU A 305 21.69 0.89 -10.04
CA LEU A 305 22.35 1.18 -11.33
C LEU A 305 23.43 2.25 -11.17
N LEU A 306 23.13 3.36 -10.48
CA LEU A 306 24.11 4.42 -10.21
C LEU A 306 25.27 3.91 -9.34
N ASP A 307 24.99 3.12 -8.31
CA ASP A 307 25.99 2.53 -7.43
C ASP A 307 26.93 1.59 -8.21
N LEU A 308 26.43 0.88 -9.23
CA LEU A 308 27.25 0.07 -10.14
C LEU A 308 28.03 0.90 -11.18
N GLY A 309 27.87 2.23 -11.17
CA GLY A 309 28.44 3.14 -12.17
C GLY A 309 27.73 3.06 -13.53
N LEU A 310 26.49 2.57 -13.57
CA LEU A 310 25.67 2.42 -14.78
C LEU A 310 24.68 3.59 -14.87
N ASP A 311 25.14 4.73 -15.37
CA ASP A 311 24.25 5.84 -15.71
C ASP A 311 23.36 5.52 -16.93
N ASP A 312 22.39 6.38 -17.24
CA ASP A 312 21.43 6.15 -18.31
C ASP A 312 22.10 5.98 -19.69
N ALA A 313 23.24 6.65 -19.92
CA ALA A 313 24.01 6.52 -21.16
C ALA A 313 24.70 5.16 -21.24
N THR A 314 25.32 4.72 -20.15
CA THR A 314 25.91 3.39 -20.03
C THR A 314 24.86 2.30 -20.16
N CYS A 315 23.70 2.46 -19.53
CA CYS A 315 22.60 1.51 -19.61
C CYS A 315 22.19 1.30 -21.07
N ARG A 316 21.99 2.37 -21.84
CA ARG A 316 21.70 2.28 -23.28
C ARG A 316 22.82 1.63 -24.09
N ARG A 317 24.09 1.93 -23.78
CA ARG A 317 25.25 1.31 -24.44
C ARG A 317 25.31 -0.20 -24.22
N VAL A 318 25.06 -0.63 -22.99
CA VAL A 318 25.15 -2.04 -22.58
C VAL A 318 23.89 -2.84 -22.94
N GLY A 319 22.80 -2.15 -23.31
CA GLY A 319 21.52 -2.74 -23.68
C GLY A 319 20.64 -3.09 -22.48
N ILE A 320 20.57 -2.19 -21.49
CA ILE A 320 19.66 -2.29 -20.35
C ILE A 320 18.40 -1.47 -20.61
N ARG A 321 17.24 -2.14 -20.54
CA ARG A 321 15.92 -1.52 -20.52
C ARG A 321 15.39 -1.49 -19.09
N LEU A 322 14.94 -0.33 -18.62
CA LEU A 322 14.31 -0.20 -17.29
C LEU A 322 12.84 0.18 -17.44
N HIS A 323 11.95 -0.67 -16.93
CA HIS A 323 10.51 -0.52 -17.00
C HIS A 323 9.92 -0.24 -15.62
N LYS A 324 9.22 0.90 -15.52
CA LYS A 324 8.49 1.31 -14.32
C LYS A 324 7.08 0.74 -14.39
N VAL A 325 6.69 -0.02 -13.38
CA VAL A 325 5.34 -0.56 -13.22
C VAL A 325 4.60 0.26 -12.16
N ALA A 326 3.65 1.08 -12.61
CA ALA A 326 2.79 1.87 -11.72
C ALA A 326 1.52 1.11 -11.31
N VAL A 327 1.01 0.22 -12.16
CA VAL A 327 -0.11 -0.69 -11.87
C VAL A 327 0.42 -2.12 -11.83
N VAL A 328 0.53 -2.66 -10.62
CA VAL A 328 1.16 -3.97 -10.36
C VAL A 328 0.19 -5.14 -10.54
N TRP A 329 -1.11 -4.87 -10.51
CA TRP A 329 -2.16 -5.85 -10.82
C TRP A 329 -3.43 -5.16 -11.34
N PRO A 330 -4.14 -5.72 -12.33
CA PRO A 330 -3.62 -6.71 -13.26
C PRO A 330 -2.52 -6.10 -14.14
N LEU A 331 -1.49 -6.90 -14.46
CA LEU A 331 -0.44 -6.50 -15.39
C LEU A 331 -1.01 -6.50 -16.84
N GLU A 332 -0.65 -5.50 -17.65
CA GLU A 332 -1.22 -5.34 -19.00
C GLU A 332 -0.35 -6.02 -20.05
N ALA A 333 -0.90 -7.04 -20.69
CA ALA A 333 -0.14 -7.97 -21.52
C ALA A 333 0.49 -7.36 -22.77
N GLN A 334 -0.07 -6.31 -23.37
CA GLN A 334 0.51 -5.71 -24.56
C GLN A 334 1.76 -4.90 -24.21
N LEU A 335 1.67 -4.01 -23.21
CA LEU A 335 2.80 -3.25 -22.68
C LEU A 335 3.89 -4.18 -22.14
N THR A 336 3.52 -5.28 -21.46
CA THR A 336 4.48 -6.28 -21.01
C THR A 336 5.22 -6.94 -22.17
N ARG A 337 4.52 -7.32 -23.24
CA ARG A 337 5.13 -7.94 -24.44
C ARG A 337 5.97 -6.95 -25.25
N GLU A 338 5.53 -5.70 -25.35
CA GLU A 338 6.33 -4.59 -25.90
C GLU A 338 7.65 -4.47 -25.13
N PHE A 339 7.59 -4.43 -23.79
CA PHE A 339 8.78 -4.42 -22.95
C PHE A 339 9.66 -5.66 -23.14
N ALA A 340 9.07 -6.85 -23.24
CA ALA A 340 9.80 -8.12 -23.34
C ALA A 340 10.48 -8.33 -24.70
N THR A 341 9.97 -7.71 -25.77
CA THR A 341 10.49 -7.90 -27.13
C THR A 341 11.94 -7.42 -27.26
N GLY A 342 12.79 -8.31 -27.81
CA GLY A 342 14.23 -8.07 -28.01
C GLY A 342 15.09 -8.44 -26.80
N LEU A 343 14.49 -8.66 -25.63
CA LEU A 343 15.23 -9.00 -24.42
C LEU A 343 15.61 -10.49 -24.38
N GLN A 344 16.78 -10.77 -23.81
CA GLN A 344 17.25 -12.13 -23.52
C GLN A 344 16.85 -12.55 -22.10
N GLU A 345 16.86 -11.60 -21.17
CA GLU A 345 16.48 -11.82 -19.77
C GLU A 345 15.79 -10.60 -19.17
N ILE A 346 14.82 -10.83 -18.31
CA ILE A 346 14.17 -9.84 -17.46
C ILE A 346 14.44 -10.19 -16.00
N LEU A 347 14.93 -9.22 -15.23
CA LEU A 347 14.98 -9.25 -13.78
C LEU A 347 13.83 -8.40 -13.20
N VAL A 348 12.93 -9.07 -12.47
CA VAL A 348 11.84 -8.42 -11.74
C VAL A 348 12.32 -8.03 -10.34
N VAL A 349 12.28 -6.74 -10.04
CA VAL A 349 12.64 -6.16 -8.74
C VAL A 349 11.37 -5.64 -8.08
N GLU A 350 10.74 -6.49 -7.29
CA GLU A 350 9.52 -6.16 -6.54
C GLU A 350 9.68 -6.42 -5.05
N GLU A 351 8.95 -5.68 -4.23
CA GLU A 351 8.97 -5.80 -2.76
C GLU A 351 8.13 -6.98 -2.27
N LYS A 352 8.58 -7.63 -1.19
CA LYS A 352 7.88 -8.75 -0.54
C LYS A 352 7.62 -9.92 -1.51
N ARG A 353 6.47 -10.60 -1.48
CA ARG A 353 6.18 -11.77 -2.33
C ARG A 353 5.83 -11.37 -3.76
N GLN A 354 6.00 -12.30 -4.69
CA GLN A 354 5.80 -12.10 -6.11
C GLN A 354 4.34 -11.77 -6.47
N VAL A 355 4.15 -10.66 -7.17
CA VAL A 355 2.90 -10.28 -7.84
C VAL A 355 3.18 -10.04 -9.32
N ILE A 356 4.21 -9.26 -9.65
CA ILE A 356 4.61 -8.93 -11.01
C ILE A 356 5.27 -10.14 -11.67
N GLU A 357 6.23 -10.79 -10.99
CA GLU A 357 7.01 -11.89 -11.56
C GLU A 357 6.13 -13.05 -12.03
N TYR A 358 5.09 -13.40 -11.27
CA TYR A 358 4.16 -14.47 -11.66
C TYR A 358 3.28 -14.09 -12.85
N GLN A 359 2.76 -12.86 -12.90
CA GLN A 359 1.96 -12.40 -14.05
C GLN A 359 2.80 -12.31 -15.32
N LEU A 360 4.02 -11.78 -15.21
CA LEU A 360 4.96 -11.71 -16.32
C LEU A 360 5.25 -13.11 -16.87
N LYS A 361 5.51 -14.09 -16.00
CA LYS A 361 5.72 -15.48 -16.44
C LYS A 361 4.49 -16.04 -17.14
N GLU A 362 3.29 -15.83 -16.61
CA GLU A 362 2.03 -16.28 -17.21
C GLU A 362 1.81 -15.66 -18.61
N GLU A 363 1.93 -14.34 -18.74
CA GLU A 363 1.73 -13.61 -19.99
C GLU A 363 2.71 -14.03 -21.10
N LEU A 364 3.90 -14.48 -20.69
CA LEU A 364 4.95 -14.96 -21.57
C LEU A 364 4.87 -16.49 -21.81
N TYR A 365 4.24 -17.29 -20.94
CA TYR A 365 4.33 -18.76 -20.97
C TYR A 365 3.75 -19.42 -22.23
N HIS A 366 2.75 -18.81 -22.85
CA HIS A 366 2.21 -19.24 -24.14
C HIS A 366 2.58 -18.34 -25.32
N TRP A 367 3.53 -17.41 -25.11
CA TRP A 367 4.07 -16.60 -26.20
C TRP A 367 5.05 -17.39 -27.07
N ARG A 368 5.49 -16.84 -28.21
CA ARG A 368 6.39 -17.60 -29.10
C ARG A 368 7.76 -17.79 -28.44
N ALA A 369 8.29 -19.02 -28.48
CA ALA A 369 9.51 -19.38 -27.76
C ALA A 369 10.77 -18.66 -28.27
N ASP A 370 10.79 -18.26 -29.54
CA ASP A 370 11.87 -17.54 -30.21
C ASP A 370 12.06 -16.09 -29.73
N VAL A 371 11.02 -15.50 -29.12
CA VAL A 371 11.05 -14.10 -28.63
C VAL A 371 10.85 -13.98 -27.13
N ARG A 372 10.75 -15.11 -26.41
CA ARG A 372 10.47 -15.11 -24.97
C ARG A 372 11.77 -14.92 -24.18
N PRO A 373 11.92 -13.84 -23.41
CA PRO A 373 13.06 -13.71 -22.51
C PRO A 373 12.96 -14.69 -21.35
N ARG A 374 14.10 -15.03 -20.79
CA ARG A 374 14.17 -15.67 -19.47
C ARG A 374 13.70 -14.67 -18.40
N VAL A 375 12.93 -15.13 -17.42
CA VAL A 375 12.46 -14.27 -16.31
C VAL A 375 13.06 -14.76 -14.99
N VAL A 376 13.75 -13.85 -14.31
CA VAL A 376 14.28 -14.03 -12.95
C VAL A 376 13.77 -12.92 -12.04
N GLY A 377 13.85 -13.11 -10.74
CA GLY A 377 13.37 -12.14 -9.75
C GLY A 377 13.75 -12.56 -8.35
N LYS A 378 12.82 -13.20 -7.64
CA LYS A 378 13.12 -13.79 -6.32
C LYS A 378 14.09 -14.94 -6.39
N PHE A 379 14.06 -15.68 -7.50
CA PHE A 379 14.91 -16.84 -7.71
C PHE A 379 15.73 -16.69 -8.99
N THR A 380 16.98 -17.15 -8.95
CA THR A 380 17.87 -17.22 -10.10
C THR A 380 17.68 -18.54 -10.86
N VAL A 381 18.43 -18.68 -11.95
CA VAL A 381 18.64 -19.97 -12.62
C VAL A 381 19.59 -20.87 -11.83
N SER A 382 19.27 -22.16 -11.82
CA SER A 382 20.18 -23.24 -11.46
C SER A 382 21.19 -23.46 -12.60
N ASN A 383 22.43 -23.79 -12.23
CA ASN A 383 23.46 -24.20 -13.19
C ASN A 383 23.39 -25.70 -13.52
N ASP A 384 22.47 -26.45 -12.91
CA ASP A 384 22.31 -27.88 -13.16
C ASP A 384 21.47 -28.13 -14.41
N ALA A 385 22.14 -28.23 -15.56
CA ALA A 385 21.52 -28.55 -16.85
C ALA A 385 20.94 -29.98 -16.90
N ALA A 386 21.29 -30.86 -15.95
CA ALA A 386 20.75 -32.21 -15.84
C ALA A 386 19.49 -32.26 -14.97
N SER A 387 19.07 -31.15 -14.36
CA SER A 387 17.85 -31.09 -13.54
C SER A 387 16.62 -31.43 -14.39
N PRO A 388 15.82 -32.45 -14.01
CA PRO A 388 14.57 -32.76 -14.70
C PRO A 388 13.49 -31.69 -14.48
N TYR A 389 13.70 -30.77 -13.52
CA TYR A 389 12.78 -29.68 -13.17
C TYR A 389 13.08 -28.37 -13.89
N GLY A 390 13.99 -28.41 -14.87
CA GLY A 390 14.45 -27.23 -15.60
C GLY A 390 15.52 -26.44 -14.84
N ILE A 391 15.95 -25.35 -15.46
CA ILE A 391 17.14 -24.60 -15.05
C ILE A 391 16.83 -23.32 -14.27
N GLY A 392 15.60 -23.04 -13.84
CA GLY A 392 15.38 -21.80 -13.08
C GLY A 392 13.96 -21.45 -12.71
N GLY A 393 13.84 -20.55 -11.74
CA GLY A 393 12.59 -20.23 -11.07
C GLY A 393 12.43 -21.00 -9.77
N GLU A 394 11.43 -20.59 -9.00
CA GLU A 394 11.15 -21.10 -7.65
C GLU A 394 11.08 -22.62 -7.59
N TRP A 395 10.42 -23.26 -8.55
CA TRP A 395 10.10 -24.68 -8.52
C TRP A 395 11.09 -25.57 -9.31
N SER A 396 12.23 -25.02 -9.74
CA SER A 396 13.25 -25.77 -10.50
C SER A 396 14.32 -26.45 -9.64
N ALA A 397 14.22 -26.33 -8.32
CA ALA A 397 15.08 -27.03 -7.36
C ALA A 397 14.26 -27.63 -6.21
N PRO A 398 14.67 -28.78 -5.63
CA PRO A 398 14.00 -29.36 -4.46
C PRO A 398 13.94 -28.43 -3.25
N ASP A 399 14.98 -27.60 -3.08
CA ASP A 399 14.98 -26.49 -2.13
C ASP A 399 15.04 -25.15 -2.91
N PRO A 400 13.88 -24.49 -3.13
CA PRO A 400 13.83 -23.19 -3.77
C PRO A 400 14.71 -22.13 -3.10
N ALA A 401 14.89 -22.21 -1.77
CA ALA A 401 15.61 -21.20 -1.01
C ALA A 401 17.10 -21.15 -1.37
N ALA A 402 17.68 -22.26 -1.85
CA ALA A 402 19.07 -22.35 -2.27
C ALA A 402 19.40 -21.44 -3.48
N ASN A 403 18.41 -21.12 -4.31
CA ASN A 403 18.56 -20.30 -5.52
C ASN A 403 17.95 -18.90 -5.39
N ARG A 404 17.83 -18.37 -4.16
CA ARG A 404 17.27 -17.03 -3.94
C ARG A 404 18.21 -15.94 -4.47
N LEU A 405 17.67 -15.08 -5.33
CA LEU A 405 18.34 -13.90 -5.88
C LEU A 405 17.94 -12.63 -5.13
N LEU A 406 16.63 -12.43 -4.95
CA LEU A 406 16.05 -11.33 -4.17
C LEU A 406 15.14 -11.89 -3.09
N ARG A 407 15.14 -11.26 -1.91
CA ARG A 407 14.32 -11.73 -0.79
C ARG A 407 12.84 -11.42 -0.98
N ALA A 408 11.99 -12.33 -0.50
CA ALA A 408 10.53 -12.15 -0.46
C ALA A 408 10.01 -11.66 0.91
N ASN A 409 10.90 -11.63 1.91
CA ASN A 409 10.65 -11.08 3.24
C ASN A 409 11.41 -9.75 3.43
N ALA A 410 10.93 -8.91 4.34
CA ALA A 410 11.43 -7.55 4.55
C ALA A 410 11.44 -6.69 3.26
N ASP A 411 12.04 -5.51 3.33
CA ASP A 411 12.20 -4.54 2.24
C ASP A 411 13.37 -4.93 1.30
N LEU A 412 13.55 -4.32 0.12
CA LEU A 412 14.81 -4.43 -0.63
C LEU A 412 15.75 -3.24 -0.34
N SER A 413 17.05 -3.45 -0.52
CA SER A 413 18.07 -2.40 -0.45
C SER A 413 18.73 -2.22 -1.83
N PRO A 414 19.23 -1.01 -2.16
CA PRO A 414 20.00 -0.79 -3.37
C PRO A 414 21.19 -1.72 -3.52
N SER A 415 21.89 -2.05 -2.41
CA SER A 415 23.05 -2.96 -2.44
C SER A 415 22.69 -4.38 -2.85
N MET A 416 21.58 -4.94 -2.34
CA MET A 416 21.11 -6.27 -2.76
C MET A 416 20.73 -6.29 -4.25
N ILE A 417 20.02 -5.24 -4.69
CA ILE A 417 19.59 -5.11 -6.09
C ILE A 417 20.82 -4.95 -7.01
N ALA A 418 21.82 -4.15 -6.61
CA ALA A 418 23.07 -3.97 -7.35
C ALA A 418 23.81 -5.29 -7.55
N ARG A 419 23.91 -6.13 -6.50
CA ARG A 419 24.51 -7.46 -6.60
C ARG A 419 23.75 -8.35 -7.57
N ALA A 420 22.41 -8.36 -7.50
CA ALA A 420 21.58 -9.13 -8.41
C ALA A 420 21.76 -8.67 -9.86
N ILE A 421 21.68 -7.36 -10.13
CA ILE A 421 21.90 -6.78 -11.47
C ILE A 421 23.28 -7.16 -11.99
N ALA A 422 24.34 -6.95 -11.21
CA ALA A 422 25.71 -7.24 -11.65
C ALA A 422 25.93 -8.73 -11.93
N GLN A 423 25.39 -9.61 -11.07
CA GLN A 423 25.46 -11.07 -11.28
C GLN A 423 24.81 -11.46 -12.62
N ARG A 424 23.59 -10.97 -12.88
CA ARG A 424 22.84 -11.30 -14.10
C ARG A 424 23.48 -10.70 -15.34
N LEU A 425 23.90 -9.44 -15.27
CA LEU A 425 24.48 -8.72 -16.38
C LEU A 425 25.83 -9.33 -16.80
N LYS A 426 26.68 -9.73 -15.85
CA LYS A 426 27.91 -10.50 -16.13
C LYS A 426 27.62 -11.83 -16.82
N ALA A 427 26.57 -12.54 -16.38
CA ALA A 427 26.20 -13.82 -16.99
C ALA A 427 25.72 -13.68 -18.44
N LEU A 428 25.17 -12.54 -18.82
CA LEU A 428 24.84 -12.24 -20.22
C LEU A 428 26.09 -11.88 -21.04
N GLY A 429 27.11 -11.32 -20.39
CA GLY A 429 28.33 -10.79 -21.01
C GLY A 429 28.29 -9.27 -21.11
N VAL A 430 29.38 -8.61 -20.72
CA VAL A 430 29.55 -7.15 -20.81
C VAL A 430 30.98 -6.81 -21.20
N ASP A 431 31.17 -5.62 -21.75
CA ASP A 431 32.50 -5.10 -22.08
C ASP A 431 33.42 -5.09 -20.85
N ALA A 432 34.72 -5.33 -21.06
CA ALA A 432 35.69 -5.47 -19.98
C ALA A 432 35.79 -4.20 -19.10
N ASP A 433 35.63 -3.01 -19.67
CA ASP A 433 35.60 -1.74 -18.94
C ASP A 433 34.39 -1.65 -18.00
N VAL A 434 33.21 -2.07 -18.49
CA VAL A 434 31.97 -2.08 -17.70
C VAL A 434 32.08 -3.08 -16.56
N GLN A 435 32.59 -4.29 -16.84
CA GLN A 435 32.79 -5.31 -15.83
C GLN A 435 33.74 -4.82 -14.72
N ALA A 436 34.91 -4.29 -15.10
CA ALA A 436 35.90 -3.79 -14.15
C ALA A 436 35.33 -2.67 -13.27
N ARG A 437 34.53 -1.75 -13.85
CA ARG A 437 33.85 -0.69 -13.10
C ARG A 437 32.83 -1.26 -12.12
N MET A 438 31.98 -2.20 -12.54
CA MET A 438 31.01 -2.83 -11.63
C MET A 438 31.71 -3.56 -10.48
N ASP A 439 32.80 -4.27 -10.77
CA ASP A 439 33.60 -4.98 -9.76
C ASP A 439 34.20 -4.04 -8.73
N ALA A 440 34.77 -2.91 -9.18
CA ALA A 440 35.29 -1.88 -8.30
C ALA A 440 34.19 -1.29 -7.39
N GLN A 441 33.00 -1.03 -7.93
CA GLN A 441 31.89 -0.50 -7.15
C GLN A 441 31.33 -1.51 -6.15
N LEU A 442 31.19 -2.79 -6.54
CA LEU A 442 30.79 -3.85 -5.64
C LEU A 442 31.78 -4.01 -4.47
N ALA A 443 33.08 -3.92 -4.74
CA ALA A 443 34.10 -3.95 -3.69
C ALA A 443 33.96 -2.78 -2.68
N ILE A 444 33.55 -1.60 -3.14
CA ILE A 444 33.25 -0.45 -2.28
C ILE A 444 32.01 -0.74 -1.41
N LEU A 445 30.94 -1.30 -2.00
CA LEU A 445 29.74 -1.69 -1.26
C LEU A 445 30.08 -2.75 -0.20
N ASP A 446 30.88 -3.76 -0.54
CA ASP A 446 31.37 -4.80 0.39
C ASP A 446 32.20 -4.22 1.53
N ALA A 447 33.04 -3.22 1.26
CA ALA A 447 33.83 -2.56 2.29
C ALA A 447 32.95 -1.76 3.26
N LYS A 448 31.97 -1.02 2.74
CA LYS A 448 31.01 -0.26 3.57
C LYS A 448 30.17 -1.18 4.45
N GLU A 449 29.66 -2.27 3.88
CA GLU A 449 28.83 -3.25 4.61
C GLU A 449 29.62 -3.93 5.72
N ARG A 450 30.87 -4.37 5.46
CA ARG A 450 31.77 -4.91 6.49
C ARG A 450 32.07 -3.89 7.59
N SER A 451 32.26 -2.62 7.25
CA SER A 451 32.49 -1.56 8.24
C SER A 451 31.28 -1.35 9.16
N MET A 452 30.07 -1.35 8.60
CA MET A 452 28.82 -1.26 9.37
C MET A 452 28.59 -2.48 10.28
N GLN A 453 28.90 -3.69 9.81
CA GLN A 453 28.82 -4.90 10.64
C GLN A 453 29.85 -4.88 11.77
N ALA A 454 31.08 -4.43 11.51
CA ALA A 454 32.11 -4.30 12.54
C ALA A 454 31.72 -3.30 13.65
N LEU A 455 31.06 -2.19 13.29
CA LEU A 455 30.48 -1.24 14.25
C LEU A 455 29.40 -1.88 15.14
N THR A 456 28.61 -2.80 14.59
CA THR A 456 27.53 -3.50 15.32
C THR A 456 28.09 -4.56 16.29
N LEU A 457 29.19 -5.22 15.92
CA LEU A 457 29.84 -6.25 16.75
C LEU A 457 30.67 -5.68 17.91
N GLY A 458 31.06 -4.40 17.87
CA GLY A 458 31.81 -3.74 18.94
C GLY A 458 31.00 -3.47 20.22
N ALA A 459 29.68 -3.35 20.08
CA ALA A 459 28.64 -3.45 21.09
C ALA A 459 27.29 -3.32 20.37
N PRO A 460 26.27 -4.16 20.64
CA PRO A 460 24.94 -3.86 20.16
C PRO A 460 24.55 -2.48 20.70
N LEU A 461 24.18 -1.55 19.81
CA LEU A 461 23.54 -0.31 20.26
C LEU A 461 22.37 -0.72 21.17
N PRO A 462 22.26 -0.20 22.40
CA PRO A 462 21.17 -0.58 23.29
C PRO A 462 19.85 -0.25 22.60
N GLU A 463 19.11 -1.30 22.25
CA GLU A 463 17.82 -1.17 21.59
C GLU A 463 16.86 -0.52 22.59
N ARG A 464 16.40 0.70 22.30
CA ARG A 464 15.44 1.41 23.14
C ARG A 464 14.08 0.73 22.98
N GLN A 465 13.84 -0.27 23.82
CA GLN A 465 12.56 -0.97 23.88
C GLN A 465 11.44 0.04 24.19
N PRO A 466 10.32 0.00 23.44
CA PRO A 466 9.15 0.82 23.77
C PRO A 466 8.68 0.53 25.19
N TRP A 467 8.37 1.60 25.94
CA TRP A 467 7.92 1.50 27.33
C TRP A 467 6.70 2.38 27.59
N PHE A 468 6.01 2.13 28.69
CA PHE A 468 4.94 3.03 29.14
C PHE A 468 5.50 4.42 29.48
N CYS A 469 4.70 5.45 29.18
CA CYS A 469 5.02 6.82 29.60
C CYS A 469 5.17 6.87 31.13
N SER A 470 6.05 7.76 31.61
CA SER A 470 6.18 8.04 33.05
C SER A 470 4.82 8.47 33.62
N GLY A 471 4.38 7.81 34.69
CA GLY A 471 3.08 8.09 35.31
C GLY A 471 1.87 7.45 34.60
N CYS A 472 2.06 6.72 33.50
CA CYS A 472 0.94 6.03 32.84
C CYS A 472 0.33 4.98 33.79
N PRO A 473 -1.00 4.99 34.02
CA PRO A 473 -1.67 4.04 34.92
C PRO A 473 -1.54 2.59 34.43
N HIS A 474 -1.25 2.37 33.15
CA HIS A 474 -0.98 1.03 32.59
C HIS A 474 0.21 0.34 33.28
N ASN A 475 1.15 1.08 33.89
CA ASN A 475 2.27 0.48 34.63
C ASN A 475 1.82 -0.44 35.77
N THR A 476 0.75 -0.04 36.47
CA THR A 476 0.16 -0.80 37.57
C THR A 476 -1.02 -1.64 37.10
N SER A 477 -1.89 -1.07 36.25
CA SER A 477 -3.12 -1.73 35.83
C SER A 477 -2.89 -2.89 34.87
N THR A 478 -1.69 -3.13 34.35
CA THR A 478 -1.39 -4.34 33.56
C THR A 478 -0.90 -5.52 34.40
N ARG A 479 -0.62 -5.32 35.71
CA ARG A 479 -0.28 -6.42 36.62
C ARG A 479 -1.50 -7.29 36.89
N VAL A 480 -1.28 -8.59 37.04
CA VAL A 480 -2.32 -9.58 37.40
C VAL A 480 -1.97 -10.24 38.74
N PRO A 481 -2.95 -10.86 39.43
CA PRO A 481 -2.67 -11.62 40.65
C PRO A 481 -1.63 -12.72 40.44
N GLU A 482 -0.92 -13.07 41.50
CA GLU A 482 0.06 -14.16 41.47
C GLU A 482 -0.60 -15.48 40.99
N GLY A 483 0.11 -16.23 40.15
CA GLY A 483 -0.41 -17.45 39.52
C GLY A 483 -1.40 -17.24 38.37
N SER A 484 -1.81 -15.99 38.09
CA SER A 484 -2.66 -15.67 36.93
C SER A 484 -1.84 -15.25 35.72
N ARG A 485 -2.48 -15.25 34.55
CA ARG A 485 -1.91 -14.71 33.31
C ARG A 485 -2.89 -13.77 32.60
N ALA A 486 -2.31 -12.82 31.87
CA ALA A 486 -3.03 -11.96 30.94
C ALA A 486 -2.70 -12.31 29.48
N MET A 487 -3.58 -11.95 28.56
CA MET A 487 -3.27 -11.83 27.13
C MET A 487 -3.31 -10.35 26.72
N ALA A 488 -2.57 -10.02 25.66
CA ALA A 488 -2.57 -8.69 25.05
C ALA A 488 -3.16 -8.75 23.62
N GLY A 489 -3.40 -7.57 23.04
CA GLY A 489 -3.46 -7.36 21.60
C GLY A 489 -2.59 -6.17 21.22
N ILE A 490 -2.86 -5.57 20.06
CA ILE A 490 -2.10 -4.42 19.59
C ILE A 490 -2.60 -3.13 20.26
N GLY A 491 -1.65 -2.38 20.81
CA GLY A 491 -1.90 -1.14 21.56
C GLY A 491 -0.77 -0.92 22.57
N CYS A 492 -0.86 0.10 23.43
CA CYS A 492 0.18 0.29 24.46
C CYS A 492 0.35 -0.95 25.34
N HIS A 493 -0.74 -1.67 25.59
CA HIS A 493 -0.74 -2.89 26.39
C HIS A 493 0.00 -4.07 25.72
N PHE A 494 0.28 -4.00 24.42
CA PHE A 494 1.19 -4.93 23.74
C PHE A 494 2.60 -4.92 24.36
N MET A 495 3.04 -3.74 24.82
CA MET A 495 4.38 -3.55 25.36
C MET A 495 4.65 -4.37 26.61
N THR A 496 3.60 -4.86 27.30
CA THR A 496 3.77 -5.69 28.49
C THR A 496 4.48 -7.01 28.18
N LEU A 497 4.50 -7.45 26.92
CA LEU A 497 5.26 -8.62 26.46
C LEU A 497 6.78 -8.44 26.56
N TRP A 498 7.25 -7.20 26.57
CA TRP A 498 8.68 -6.85 26.73
C TRP A 498 9.01 -6.45 28.17
N MET A 499 8.04 -6.53 29.08
CA MET A 499 8.20 -6.18 30.49
C MET A 499 8.22 -7.45 31.36
N ASP A 500 8.71 -7.32 32.58
CA ASP A 500 8.53 -8.34 33.61
C ASP A 500 7.06 -8.35 34.11
N ARG A 501 6.19 -8.97 33.31
CA ARG A 501 4.74 -9.08 33.54
C ARG A 501 4.27 -10.47 33.13
N ALA A 502 3.29 -11.01 33.87
CA ALA A 502 2.60 -12.25 33.51
C ALA A 502 1.57 -12.06 32.38
N THR A 503 1.99 -11.44 31.27
CA THR A 503 1.20 -11.37 30.02
C THR A 503 1.83 -12.29 28.99
N ILE A 504 1.03 -13.16 28.38
CA ILE A 504 1.51 -14.11 27.37
C ILE A 504 0.70 -14.00 26.08
N GLY A 505 1.42 -14.09 24.97
CA GLY A 505 0.84 -14.07 23.64
C GLY A 505 0.13 -12.76 23.29
N PHE A 506 -0.31 -12.69 22.04
CA PHE A 506 -1.10 -11.58 21.53
C PHE A 506 -2.01 -12.04 20.39
N THR A 507 -2.94 -11.17 20.01
CA THR A 507 -3.84 -11.37 18.87
C THR A 507 -4.06 -10.04 18.14
N GLN A 508 -4.73 -10.07 17.00
CA GLN A 508 -5.07 -8.90 16.21
C GLN A 508 -6.02 -7.96 16.97
N MET A 509 -6.04 -6.68 16.57
CA MET A 509 -6.92 -5.65 17.15
C MET A 509 -8.38 -6.08 17.11
N GLY A 510 -9.05 -6.05 18.25
CA GLY A 510 -10.45 -6.47 18.40
C GLY A 510 -10.64 -7.97 18.64
N GLY A 511 -9.57 -8.78 18.59
CA GLY A 511 -9.59 -10.21 18.94
C GLY A 511 -9.22 -10.49 20.39
N GLU A 512 -8.83 -9.47 21.17
CA GLU A 512 -8.31 -9.64 22.53
C GLU A 512 -9.25 -10.45 23.40
N GLY A 513 -8.70 -11.42 24.15
CA GLY A 513 -9.49 -12.32 25.00
C GLY A 513 -10.16 -13.48 24.27
N ALA A 514 -10.54 -13.34 23.00
CA ALA A 514 -11.20 -14.40 22.23
C ALA A 514 -10.37 -15.70 22.08
N PRO A 515 -9.01 -15.70 22.01
CA PRO A 515 -8.23 -16.93 22.03
C PRO A 515 -8.51 -17.83 23.24
N TRP A 516 -8.99 -17.25 24.35
CA TRP A 516 -9.38 -18.03 25.53
C TRP A 516 -10.54 -18.99 25.25
N VAL A 517 -11.47 -18.60 24.38
CA VAL A 517 -12.57 -19.46 23.97
C VAL A 517 -12.06 -20.78 23.39
N GLY A 518 -10.97 -20.73 22.62
CA GLY A 518 -10.32 -21.92 22.07
C GLY A 518 -9.37 -22.64 23.05
N GLN A 519 -8.79 -21.93 24.02
CA GLN A 519 -7.85 -22.51 24.99
C GLN A 519 -8.54 -23.19 26.17
N GLN A 520 -9.64 -22.61 26.68
CA GLN A 520 -10.26 -23.00 27.95
C GLN A 520 -10.66 -24.48 28.03
N PRO A 521 -11.21 -25.11 26.98
CA PRO A 521 -11.56 -26.54 27.04
C PRO A 521 -10.35 -27.48 27.16
N PHE A 522 -9.14 -26.99 26.90
CA PHE A 522 -7.90 -27.78 26.86
C PHE A 522 -6.85 -27.31 27.87
N ALA A 523 -7.19 -26.35 28.73
CA ALA A 523 -6.30 -25.80 29.74
C ALA A 523 -6.80 -26.18 31.16
N ASN A 524 -5.86 -26.39 32.08
CA ASN A 524 -6.19 -26.52 33.50
C ASN A 524 -6.54 -25.15 34.13
N ASP A 525 -6.13 -24.05 33.47
CA ASP A 525 -6.51 -22.70 33.84
C ASP A 525 -8.03 -22.57 33.81
N ARG A 526 -8.63 -22.03 34.88
CA ARG A 526 -10.07 -21.78 34.94
C ARG A 526 -10.45 -20.35 34.62
N HIS A 527 -9.47 -19.47 34.46
CA HIS A 527 -9.63 -18.04 34.34
C HIS A 527 -8.37 -17.41 33.75
N ILE A 528 -8.53 -16.36 32.95
CA ILE A 528 -7.44 -15.49 32.52
C ILE A 528 -7.88 -14.01 32.54
N PHE A 529 -6.91 -13.12 32.40
CA PHE A 529 -7.15 -11.70 32.13
C PHE A 529 -6.92 -11.37 30.66
N ALA A 530 -7.64 -10.38 30.12
CA ALA A 530 -7.35 -9.78 28.82
C ALA A 530 -7.16 -8.27 28.97
N ASN A 531 -5.97 -7.77 28.63
CA ASN A 531 -5.72 -6.33 28.55
C ASN A 531 -6.27 -5.81 27.22
N LEU A 532 -7.12 -4.79 27.27
CA LEU A 532 -7.78 -4.22 26.09
C LEU A 532 -7.73 -2.69 26.19
N GLY A 533 -7.27 -1.98 25.16
CA GLY A 533 -7.36 -0.52 25.13
C GLY A 533 -8.79 -0.04 24.90
N ASP A 534 -9.15 1.13 25.42
CA ASP A 534 -10.42 1.81 25.10
C ASP A 534 -10.61 2.08 23.60
N GLY A 535 -9.54 2.46 22.89
CA GLY A 535 -9.57 2.63 21.44
C GLY A 535 -9.86 1.31 20.70
N THR A 536 -9.28 0.21 21.18
CA THR A 536 -9.57 -1.12 20.64
C THR A 536 -10.98 -1.59 20.99
N TYR A 537 -11.44 -1.32 22.21
CA TYR A 537 -12.82 -1.59 22.64
C TYR A 537 -13.83 -0.94 21.68
N PHE A 538 -13.63 0.36 21.38
CA PHE A 538 -14.47 1.12 20.46
C PHE A 538 -14.39 0.59 19.01
N HIS A 539 -13.19 0.26 18.53
CA HIS A 539 -12.96 -0.21 17.16
C HIS A 539 -13.67 -1.53 16.85
N SER A 540 -13.42 -2.57 17.65
CA SER A 540 -13.98 -3.93 17.45
C SER A 540 -13.95 -4.81 18.71
N GLY A 541 -13.24 -4.41 19.78
CA GLY A 541 -13.06 -5.21 20.99
C GLY A 541 -14.37 -5.48 21.76
N ILE A 542 -15.40 -4.64 21.57
CA ILE A 542 -16.75 -4.94 22.06
C ILE A 542 -17.30 -6.28 21.52
N LEU A 543 -16.92 -6.66 20.29
CA LEU A 543 -17.33 -7.94 19.71
C LEU A 543 -16.63 -9.13 20.39
N ALA A 544 -15.36 -8.99 20.77
CA ALA A 544 -14.65 -10.03 21.53
C ALA A 544 -15.26 -10.24 22.94
N VAL A 545 -15.66 -9.16 23.61
CA VAL A 545 -16.39 -9.26 24.89
C VAL A 545 -17.71 -10.02 24.70
N ARG A 546 -18.48 -9.67 23.67
CA ARG A 546 -19.74 -10.38 23.32
C ARG A 546 -19.49 -11.86 23.00
N GLN A 547 -18.41 -12.18 22.28
CA GLN A 547 -18.04 -13.56 21.98
C GLN A 547 -17.71 -14.36 23.24
N ALA A 548 -16.99 -13.76 24.20
CA ALA A 548 -16.69 -14.43 25.47
C ALA A 548 -17.95 -14.72 26.29
N ILE A 549 -18.91 -13.79 26.32
CA ILE A 549 -20.23 -13.98 26.94
C ILE A 549 -20.99 -15.10 26.26
N ALA A 550 -21.07 -15.07 24.91
CA ALA A 550 -21.77 -16.08 24.14
C ALA A 550 -21.16 -17.49 24.32
N ALA A 551 -19.85 -17.58 24.47
CA ALA A 551 -19.14 -18.84 24.72
C ALA A 551 -19.20 -19.32 26.17
N GLY A 552 -19.70 -18.50 27.12
CA GLY A 552 -19.77 -18.86 28.53
C GLY A 552 -18.39 -19.06 29.20
N VAL A 553 -17.32 -18.46 28.67
CA VAL A 553 -15.97 -18.65 29.21
C VAL A 553 -15.67 -17.67 30.35
N ASN A 554 -14.95 -18.16 31.35
CA ASN A 554 -14.57 -17.37 32.52
C ASN A 554 -13.31 -16.53 32.23
N ILE A 555 -13.48 -15.21 32.06
CA ILE A 555 -12.42 -14.27 31.70
C ILE A 555 -12.68 -12.89 32.30
N THR A 556 -11.63 -12.17 32.70
CA THR A 556 -11.72 -10.77 33.10
C THR A 556 -11.08 -9.85 32.06
N TYR A 557 -11.89 -9.00 31.43
CA TYR A 557 -11.39 -7.93 30.58
C TYR A 557 -10.97 -6.72 31.42
N LYS A 558 -9.77 -6.20 31.16
CA LYS A 558 -9.23 -4.98 31.75
C LYS A 558 -9.17 -3.92 30.66
N ILE A 559 -10.16 -3.03 30.65
CA ILE A 559 -10.22 -1.92 29.70
C ILE A 559 -9.32 -0.80 30.21
N LEU A 560 -8.26 -0.57 29.46
CA LEU A 560 -7.18 0.36 29.75
C LEU A 560 -7.51 1.70 29.09
N TYR A 561 -8.15 2.58 29.85
CA TYR A 561 -8.65 3.87 29.40
C TYR A 561 -7.56 4.95 29.41
N ASN A 562 -7.36 5.61 28.28
CA ASN A 562 -6.45 6.75 28.13
C ASN A 562 -6.98 7.85 27.19
N ASP A 563 -8.24 7.73 26.73
CA ASP A 563 -8.96 8.67 25.87
C ASP A 563 -8.34 8.89 24.49
N ALA A 564 -7.36 8.06 24.10
CA ALA A 564 -6.59 8.27 22.88
C ALA A 564 -6.08 6.98 22.23
N VAL A 565 -6.05 6.95 20.91
CA VAL A 565 -5.29 5.93 20.17
C VAL A 565 -3.82 6.32 20.18
N ALA A 566 -3.17 6.03 21.31
CA ALA A 566 -1.87 6.58 21.67
C ALA A 566 -0.73 6.15 20.74
N MET A 567 -0.67 4.87 20.32
CA MET A 567 0.45 4.38 19.50
C MET A 567 0.46 4.93 18.06
N THR A 568 -0.61 5.58 17.60
CA THR A 568 -0.72 6.11 16.23
C THR A 568 -0.73 7.62 16.14
N GLY A 569 -0.42 8.32 17.25
CA GLY A 569 -0.32 9.78 17.27
C GLY A 569 -1.34 10.49 18.19
N GLY A 570 -2.06 9.75 19.05
CA GLY A 570 -2.87 10.35 20.12
C GLY A 570 -4.21 10.93 19.66
N GLN A 571 -4.82 10.34 18.64
CA GLN A 571 -6.15 10.73 18.17
C GLN A 571 -7.24 10.43 19.21
N ALA A 572 -8.23 11.31 19.34
CA ALA A 572 -9.39 11.11 20.19
C ALA A 572 -10.23 9.89 19.77
N ILE A 573 -10.93 9.28 20.74
CA ILE A 573 -11.80 8.11 20.55
C ILE A 573 -13.26 8.56 20.50
N GLY A 574 -14.00 8.08 19.48
CA GLY A 574 -15.39 8.47 19.25
C GLY A 574 -15.46 9.92 18.74
N GLU A 575 -15.78 10.11 17.46
CA GLU A 575 -15.73 11.42 16.78
C GLU A 575 -16.84 12.40 17.21
N ARG A 576 -17.57 12.09 18.28
CA ARG A 576 -18.59 12.96 18.85
C ARG A 576 -17.97 13.86 19.91
N ALA A 577 -18.53 15.06 20.06
CA ALA A 577 -18.07 16.02 21.05
C ALA A 577 -18.14 15.51 22.50
N GLU A 578 -19.08 14.60 22.80
CA GLU A 578 -19.19 13.94 24.10
C GLU A 578 -18.09 12.88 24.40
N GLY A 579 -17.27 12.50 23.41
CA GLY A 579 -16.25 11.47 23.55
C GLY A 579 -16.81 10.07 23.86
N HIS A 580 -15.94 9.16 24.27
CA HIS A 580 -16.29 7.79 24.65
C HIS A 580 -15.85 7.49 26.09
N SER A 581 -16.55 8.08 27.06
CA SER A 581 -16.23 8.03 28.49
C SER A 581 -16.31 6.62 29.11
N VAL A 582 -15.68 6.44 30.27
CA VAL A 582 -15.77 5.22 31.10
C VAL A 582 -17.22 4.87 31.43
N ILE A 583 -18.09 5.86 31.67
CA ILE A 583 -19.51 5.62 31.97
C ILE A 583 -20.22 5.04 30.74
N GLN A 584 -19.97 5.58 29.55
CA GLN A 584 -20.56 5.07 28.31
C GLN A 584 -20.07 3.64 28.03
N ILE A 585 -18.78 3.36 28.22
CA ILE A 585 -18.22 1.98 28.12
C ILE A 585 -18.96 1.03 29.07
N ALA A 586 -19.15 1.44 30.33
CA ALA A 586 -19.84 0.61 31.31
C ALA A 586 -21.32 0.40 30.95
N GLN A 587 -21.97 1.41 30.38
CA GLN A 587 -23.37 1.34 29.94
C GLN A 587 -23.55 0.44 28.71
N SER A 588 -22.62 0.44 27.75
CA SER A 588 -22.68 -0.41 26.56
C SER A 588 -22.44 -1.90 26.84
N MET A 589 -22.07 -2.25 28.08
CA MET A 589 -21.88 -3.63 28.56
C MET A 589 -23.04 -4.16 29.40
N ARG A 590 -24.03 -3.32 29.74
CA ARG A 590 -25.27 -3.75 30.41
C ARG A 590 -26.29 -4.18 29.36
#